data_AF-A0A7C7TI22-F1
#
_entry.id   AF-A0A7C7TI22-F1
#
_cell.length_a   1.000
_cell.length_b   1.000
_cell.length_c   1.000
_cell.angle_alpha   90.00
_cell.angle_beta   90.00
_cell.angle_gamma   90.00
#
_symmetry.space_group_name_H-M   'P 1'
#
loop_
_entity.id
_entity.type
_entity.pdbx_description
1 polymer ?
#
loop_
_entity_poly.entity_id
_entity_poly.type
_entity_poly.pdbx_seq_one_letter_code
_entity_poly.pdbx_strand_id
1 'polypeptide(L)'
;MFGFSNSGFQEQTHTVARKDWENVLDSLYRQAINGHKVGLTLVSDTIRSNPGDVEGTNPGELTFRVKSSLPYKMHDKLRKFDSKHFHRIFEVYNDSKDKNDFYHLKSIGIGQEVMIFPLAQGLEKKALLILKFPVEQVILEKLLQQIKIELQRPELPPPKPGTAVTLQSALKPAPQADDEPSSEESN
;
A
#
# COMPACT_ATOMS: atom_id res chain seq x y z
N MET A 1 21.39 13.20 -15.04
CA MET A 1 21.67 12.93 -13.61
C MET A 1 20.38 13.07 -12.83
N PHE A 2 20.09 12.18 -11.88
CA PHE A 2 19.09 12.46 -10.85
C PHE A 2 19.83 13.09 -9.67
N GLY A 3 19.47 14.34 -9.33
CA GLY A 3 20.05 15.05 -8.20
C GLY A 3 19.15 14.88 -6.98
N PHE A 4 19.62 14.12 -6.00
CA PHE A 4 18.95 13.94 -4.71
C PHE A 4 19.43 15.03 -3.76
N SER A 5 18.52 15.91 -3.32
CA SER A 5 18.83 16.98 -2.38
C SER A 5 18.54 16.54 -0.94
N ASN A 6 19.52 16.72 -0.05
CA ASN A 6 19.43 16.32 1.35
C ASN A 6 18.42 17.19 2.15
N SER A 7 17.49 16.52 2.82
CA SER A 7 16.69 17.01 3.94
C SER A 7 16.61 15.87 4.96
N GLY A 8 17.54 15.87 5.91
CA GLY A 8 18.05 14.65 6.52
C GLY A 8 17.15 13.99 7.57
N PHE A 9 16.87 12.70 7.36
CA PHE A 9 16.53 11.72 8.40
C PHE A 9 17.27 10.42 8.06
N GLN A 10 18.10 9.93 9.00
CA GLN A 10 18.78 8.64 8.92
C GLN A 10 18.01 7.63 9.80
N GLU A 11 17.68 6.45 9.28
CA GLU A 11 18.66 5.36 9.25
C GLU A 11 18.25 4.19 8.33
N GLN A 12 19.16 3.92 7.39
CA GLN A 12 19.38 2.63 6.70
C GLN A 12 18.21 2.07 5.87
N THR A 13 18.52 1.02 5.09
CA THR A 13 17.59 0.38 4.17
C THR A 13 16.43 -0.23 4.95
N HIS A 14 15.20 0.23 4.70
CA HIS A 14 14.01 -0.21 5.43
C HIS A 14 13.66 -1.65 5.07
N THR A 15 14.35 -2.56 5.75
CA THR A 15 14.42 -3.98 5.44
C THR A 15 13.35 -4.73 6.23
N VAL A 16 12.41 -5.32 5.52
CA VAL A 16 11.25 -6.02 6.09
C VAL A 16 11.65 -7.47 6.38
N ALA A 17 12.03 -7.74 7.63
CA ALA A 17 12.40 -9.07 8.11
C ALA A 17 11.21 -10.05 8.19
N ARG A 18 9.97 -9.54 8.19
CA ARG A 18 8.72 -10.31 8.25
C ARG A 18 8.42 -11.03 6.93
N LYS A 19 8.16 -12.33 6.98
CA LYS A 19 7.81 -13.15 5.81
C LYS A 19 6.49 -12.74 5.16
N ASP A 20 5.53 -12.22 5.93
CA ASP A 20 4.21 -11.80 5.46
C ASP A 20 4.20 -10.45 4.71
N TRP A 21 5.16 -10.29 3.79
CA TRP A 21 5.44 -9.12 2.98
C TRP A 21 4.19 -8.51 2.32
N GLU A 22 3.30 -9.30 1.73
CA GLU A 22 2.07 -8.79 1.10
C GLU A 22 1.08 -8.21 2.12
N ASN A 23 1.04 -8.73 3.36
CA ASN A 23 0.27 -8.13 4.45
C ASN A 23 0.91 -6.80 4.91
N VAL A 24 2.24 -6.73 4.97
CA VAL A 24 2.97 -5.50 5.26
C VAL A 24 2.67 -4.43 4.20
N LEU A 25 2.72 -4.78 2.91
CA LEU A 25 2.36 -3.86 1.82
C LEU A 25 0.90 -3.42 1.88
N ASP A 26 -0.05 -4.32 2.18
CA ASP A 26 -1.47 -3.93 2.33
C ASP A 26 -1.73 -3.03 3.54
N SER A 27 -1.02 -3.25 4.66
CA SER A 27 -1.15 -2.39 5.84
C SER A 27 -0.51 -1.02 5.60
N LEU A 28 0.69 -0.97 5.01
CA LEU A 28 1.35 0.28 4.60
C LEU A 28 0.53 1.04 3.54
N TYR A 29 -0.10 0.36 2.59
CA TYR A 29 -1.04 1.00 1.65
C TYR A 29 -2.24 1.59 2.40
N ARG A 30 -2.83 0.88 3.36
CA ARG A 30 -3.98 1.38 4.15
C ARG A 30 -3.59 2.58 5.02
N GLN A 31 -2.49 2.50 5.77
CA GLN A 31 -2.05 3.55 6.69
C GLN A 31 -1.38 4.72 5.96
N ALA A 32 -0.23 4.48 5.31
CA ALA A 32 0.62 5.53 4.77
C ALA A 32 0.13 6.13 3.44
N ILE A 33 -0.51 5.33 2.57
CA ILE A 33 -1.02 5.83 1.27
C ILE A 33 -2.48 6.29 1.39
N ASN A 34 -3.39 5.40 1.80
CA ASN A 34 -4.82 5.71 1.80
C ASN A 34 -5.23 6.59 3.00
N GLY A 35 -4.64 6.37 4.18
CA GLY A 35 -4.90 7.18 5.38
C GLY A 35 -4.43 8.64 5.28
N HIS A 36 -3.35 8.94 4.54
CA HIS A 36 -2.77 10.29 4.47
C HIS A 36 -3.11 11.07 3.21
N LYS A 37 -3.36 12.38 3.35
CA LYS A 37 -3.67 13.29 2.24
C LYS A 37 -2.55 13.41 1.18
N VAL A 38 -1.30 13.08 1.54
CA VAL A 38 -0.13 13.17 0.65
C VAL A 38 0.23 11.85 -0.06
N GLY A 39 -0.37 10.72 0.32
CA GLY A 39 -0.10 9.42 -0.30
C GLY A 39 -0.69 9.31 -1.71
N LEU A 40 0.09 8.77 -2.66
CA LEU A 40 -0.33 8.61 -4.06
C LEU A 40 -0.52 7.14 -4.46
N THR A 41 0.52 6.32 -4.28
CA THR A 41 0.49 4.89 -4.62
C THR A 41 1.55 4.15 -3.83
N LEU A 42 1.33 2.85 -3.60
CA LEU A 42 2.40 1.89 -3.36
C LEU A 42 2.68 1.17 -4.68
N VAL A 43 3.96 0.93 -4.98
CA VAL A 43 4.43 0.13 -6.13
C VAL A 43 5.27 -1.03 -5.59
N SER A 44 5.06 -2.26 -6.05
CA SER A 44 5.86 -3.43 -5.66
C SER A 44 6.28 -4.27 -6.86
N ASP A 45 7.41 -4.98 -6.76
CA ASP A 45 7.79 -6.04 -7.72
C ASP A 45 7.12 -7.40 -7.42
N THR A 46 6.26 -7.45 -6.40
CA THR A 46 5.46 -8.63 -6.01
C THR A 46 3.96 -8.43 -6.24
N ILE A 47 3.26 -9.57 -6.35
CA ILE A 47 1.80 -9.69 -6.32
C ILE A 47 1.37 -10.92 -5.50
N ARG A 48 0.21 -10.86 -4.83
CA ARG A 48 -0.44 -12.06 -4.29
C ARG A 48 -0.94 -12.94 -5.44
N SER A 49 -0.44 -14.16 -5.57
CA SER A 49 -0.92 -15.12 -6.57
C SER A 49 -2.27 -15.75 -6.20
N ASN A 50 -2.62 -15.76 -4.90
CA ASN A 50 -3.91 -16.23 -4.39
C ASN A 50 -4.22 -15.58 -3.02
N PRO A 51 -5.45 -15.67 -2.47
CA PRO A 51 -5.81 -15.01 -1.20
C PRO A 51 -5.06 -15.51 0.05
N GLY A 52 -4.45 -16.69 0.00
CA GLY A 52 -3.56 -17.22 1.05
C GLY A 52 -2.09 -16.88 0.84
N ASP A 53 -1.71 -16.30 -0.30
CA ASP A 53 -0.36 -15.81 -0.55
C ASP A 53 -0.11 -14.55 0.29
N VAL A 54 0.69 -14.70 1.34
CA VAL A 54 1.14 -13.63 2.22
C VAL A 54 2.58 -13.19 1.95
N GLU A 55 3.34 -13.97 1.17
CA GLU A 55 4.73 -13.68 0.86
C GLU A 55 4.89 -12.87 -0.42
N GLY A 56 4.00 -13.06 -1.39
CA GLY A 56 4.02 -12.42 -2.69
C GLY A 56 5.01 -13.07 -3.66
N THR A 57 4.53 -13.38 -4.86
CA THR A 57 5.35 -13.87 -5.98
C THR A 57 5.77 -12.68 -6.85
N ASN A 58 6.99 -12.68 -7.40
CA ASN A 58 7.43 -11.69 -8.39
C ASN A 58 6.98 -12.13 -9.80
N PRO A 59 6.08 -11.41 -10.50
CA PRO A 59 5.57 -11.81 -11.81
C PRO A 59 6.41 -11.27 -12.99
N GLY A 60 7.51 -10.54 -12.72
CA GLY A 60 8.28 -9.78 -13.72
C GLY A 60 7.71 -8.39 -14.03
N GLU A 61 6.49 -8.09 -13.57
CA GLU A 61 5.80 -6.80 -13.74
C GLU A 61 5.60 -6.08 -12.39
N LEU A 62 5.32 -4.76 -12.44
CA LEU A 62 5.09 -3.94 -11.25
C LEU A 62 3.60 -3.89 -10.86
N THR A 63 3.31 -4.19 -9.59
CA THR A 63 1.97 -4.05 -9.00
C THR A 63 1.76 -2.63 -8.48
N PHE A 64 0.65 -1.99 -8.88
CA PHE A 64 0.31 -0.62 -8.49
C PHE A 64 -0.92 -0.53 -7.60
N ARG A 65 -0.72 -0.30 -6.29
CA ARG A 65 -1.80 0.01 -5.33
C ARG A 65 -2.00 1.53 -5.27
N VAL A 66 -2.65 2.07 -6.30
CA VAL A 66 -2.95 3.51 -6.44
C VAL A 66 -4.11 3.90 -5.51
N LYS A 67 -3.97 5.04 -4.82
CA LYS A 67 -5.02 5.57 -3.94
C LYS A 67 -6.31 5.85 -4.71
N SER A 68 -7.41 5.21 -4.28
CA SER A 68 -8.72 5.29 -4.96
C SER A 68 -9.37 6.68 -4.96
N SER A 69 -8.94 7.60 -4.11
CA SER A 69 -9.44 8.98 -4.09
C SER A 69 -8.74 9.93 -5.08
N LEU A 70 -7.86 9.41 -5.94
CA LEU A 70 -7.19 10.21 -6.98
C LEU A 70 -8.06 10.28 -8.26
N PRO A 71 -7.97 11.36 -9.04
CA PRO A 71 -8.64 11.42 -10.34
C PRO A 71 -7.97 10.46 -11.32
N TYR A 72 -8.75 9.79 -12.18
CA TYR A 72 -8.30 8.74 -13.09
C TYR A 72 -7.02 9.09 -13.88
N LYS A 73 -6.91 10.34 -14.38
CA LYS A 73 -5.71 10.85 -15.09
C LYS A 73 -4.39 10.75 -14.29
N MET A 74 -4.46 10.64 -12.96
CA MET A 74 -3.30 10.36 -12.11
C MET A 74 -2.99 8.86 -11.98
N HIS A 75 -3.98 7.97 -12.08
CA HIS A 75 -3.75 6.53 -12.14
C HIS A 75 -2.94 6.18 -13.40
N ASP A 76 -3.32 6.74 -14.55
CA ASP A 76 -2.61 6.58 -15.82
C ASP A 76 -1.16 7.08 -15.73
N LYS A 77 -0.94 8.25 -15.11
CA LYS A 77 0.40 8.82 -14.88
C LYS A 77 1.26 7.95 -13.97
N LEU A 78 0.68 7.42 -12.88
CA LEU A 78 1.41 6.57 -11.93
C LEU A 78 1.77 5.20 -12.55
N ARG A 79 0.89 4.65 -13.40
CA ARG A 79 1.14 3.41 -14.16
C ARG A 79 2.13 3.54 -15.33
N LYS A 80 2.55 4.76 -15.69
CA LYS A 80 3.65 4.99 -16.65
C LYS A 80 5.05 4.83 -16.04
N PHE A 81 5.13 4.55 -14.74
CA PHE A 81 6.37 4.27 -14.06
C PHE A 81 6.85 2.84 -14.39
N ASP A 82 8.01 2.68 -15.01
CA ASP A 82 8.47 1.38 -15.52
C ASP A 82 9.42 0.62 -14.57
N SER A 83 9.59 -0.67 -14.82
CA SER A 83 10.46 -1.58 -14.06
C SER A 83 11.93 -1.15 -14.05
N LYS A 84 12.44 -0.50 -15.10
CA LYS A 84 13.84 -0.05 -15.17
C LYS A 84 14.07 1.12 -14.22
N HIS A 85 13.15 2.08 -14.19
CA HIS A 85 13.18 3.19 -13.25
C HIS A 85 12.96 2.74 -11.80
N PHE A 86 12.08 1.77 -11.58
CA PHE A 86 11.88 1.13 -10.28
C PHE A 86 13.18 0.50 -9.74
N HIS A 87 13.81 -0.41 -10.49
CA HIS A 87 15.02 -1.09 -10.04
C HIS A 87 16.20 -0.12 -9.85
N ARG A 88 16.36 0.84 -10.76
CA ARG A 88 17.44 1.84 -10.69
C ARG A 88 17.40 2.73 -9.44
N ILE A 89 16.23 2.93 -8.84
CA ILE A 89 16.12 3.62 -7.55
C ILE A 89 16.80 2.82 -6.44
N PHE A 90 16.63 1.49 -6.42
CA PHE A 90 17.25 0.64 -5.40
C PHE A 90 18.76 0.48 -5.62
N GLU A 91 19.23 0.43 -6.87
CA GLU A 91 20.66 0.51 -7.20
C GLU A 91 21.28 1.79 -6.60
N VAL A 92 20.75 2.96 -6.99
CA VAL A 92 21.28 4.26 -6.56
C VAL A 92 21.10 4.51 -5.06
N TYR A 93 20.04 3.97 -4.44
CA TYR A 93 19.86 4.00 -2.99
C TYR A 93 20.94 3.16 -2.27
N ASN A 94 21.27 1.98 -2.80
CA ASN A 94 22.25 1.08 -2.17
C ASN A 94 23.69 1.60 -2.31
N ASP A 95 24.01 2.22 -3.45
CA ASP A 95 25.30 2.88 -3.71
C ASP A 95 25.47 4.20 -2.92
N SER A 96 24.38 4.80 -2.43
CA SER A 96 24.43 6.04 -1.66
C SER A 96 25.07 5.83 -0.28
N LYS A 97 26.11 6.62 0.00
CA LYS A 97 26.67 6.75 1.36
C LYS A 97 25.71 7.48 2.31
N ASP A 98 24.99 8.46 1.78
CA ASP A 98 23.96 9.21 2.51
C ASP A 98 22.60 8.51 2.32
N LYS A 99 22.28 7.59 3.23
CA LYS A 99 20.96 6.93 3.28
C LYS A 99 19.97 7.78 4.08
N ASN A 100 19.19 8.58 3.37
CA ASN A 100 17.99 9.22 3.88
C ASN A 100 16.81 8.23 3.92
N ASP A 101 15.80 8.50 4.75
CA ASP A 101 14.55 7.72 4.80
C ASP A 101 13.62 8.04 3.61
N PHE A 102 13.57 9.31 3.16
CA PHE A 102 12.77 9.77 2.00
C PHE A 102 13.62 10.48 0.95
N TYR A 103 13.27 10.30 -0.33
CA TYR A 103 13.99 10.90 -1.47
C TYR A 103 13.07 11.79 -2.28
N HIS A 104 13.49 13.05 -2.50
CA HIS A 104 12.89 13.90 -3.52
C HIS A 104 13.27 13.41 -4.91
N LEU A 105 12.27 13.20 -5.77
CA LEU A 105 12.44 12.57 -7.08
C LEU A 105 11.76 13.42 -8.15
N LYS A 106 12.58 14.10 -8.95
CA LYS A 106 12.12 15.06 -9.96
C LYS A 106 11.68 14.38 -11.25
N SER A 107 10.37 14.22 -11.42
CA SER A 107 9.69 13.88 -12.68
C SER A 107 10.19 12.63 -13.42
N ILE A 108 10.24 11.47 -12.75
CA ILE A 108 10.37 10.18 -13.45
C ILE A 108 8.99 9.70 -13.91
N GLY A 109 8.67 9.86 -15.20
CA GLY A 109 7.49 9.28 -15.89
C GLY A 109 6.10 9.83 -15.50
N ILE A 110 5.90 10.15 -14.23
CA ILE A 110 4.62 10.54 -13.61
C ILE A 110 4.24 12.00 -13.95
N GLY A 111 5.20 12.80 -14.42
CA GLY A 111 4.96 14.18 -14.87
C GLY A 111 4.60 15.15 -13.73
N GLN A 112 5.21 14.93 -12.57
CA GLN A 112 5.26 15.83 -11.40
C GLN A 112 6.46 15.42 -10.52
N GLU A 113 6.84 16.28 -9.58
CA GLU A 113 7.74 15.88 -8.50
C GLU A 113 7.00 15.02 -7.46
N VAL A 114 7.72 14.05 -6.89
CA VAL A 114 7.21 13.14 -5.84
C VAL A 114 8.28 12.96 -4.77
N MET A 115 7.87 12.49 -3.59
CA MET A 115 8.79 11.87 -2.65
C MET A 115 8.58 10.37 -2.67
N ILE A 116 9.67 9.60 -2.51
CA ILE A 116 9.60 8.15 -2.41
C ILE A 116 10.26 7.66 -1.12
N PHE A 117 9.77 6.53 -0.63
CA PHE A 117 10.32 5.79 0.52
C PHE A 117 10.52 4.33 0.09
N PRO A 118 11.76 3.85 -0.02
CA PRO A 118 12.06 2.50 -0.49
C PRO A 118 12.03 1.46 0.63
N LEU A 119 11.43 0.32 0.33
CA LEU A 119 11.28 -0.87 1.17
C LEU A 119 11.87 -2.07 0.44
N ALA A 120 12.50 -2.98 1.16
CA ALA A 120 12.97 -4.24 0.59
C ALA A 120 12.81 -5.41 1.57
N GLN A 121 12.61 -6.62 1.05
CA GLN A 121 12.80 -7.86 1.78
C GLN A 121 13.94 -8.62 1.09
N GLY A 122 15.10 -8.64 1.76
CA GLY A 122 16.33 -9.18 1.20
C GLY A 122 16.73 -8.47 -0.11
N LEU A 123 17.15 -9.26 -1.10
CA LEU A 123 17.46 -8.79 -2.46
C LEU A 123 16.29 -8.99 -3.44
N GLU A 124 15.36 -9.88 -3.10
CA GLU A 124 14.38 -10.43 -4.04
C GLU A 124 13.16 -9.53 -4.22
N LYS A 125 12.60 -9.00 -3.12
CA LYS A 125 11.33 -8.26 -3.11
C LYS A 125 11.54 -6.81 -2.70
N LYS A 126 10.87 -5.88 -3.38
CA LYS A 126 11.06 -4.43 -3.28
C LYS A 126 9.72 -3.70 -3.38
N ALA A 127 9.59 -2.57 -2.69
CA ALA A 127 8.44 -1.69 -2.84
C ALA A 127 8.79 -0.21 -2.65
N LEU A 128 8.08 0.66 -3.37
CA LEU A 128 8.17 2.11 -3.25
C LEU A 128 6.83 2.65 -2.76
N LEU A 129 6.82 3.29 -1.58
CA LEU A 129 5.75 4.19 -1.19
C LEU A 129 5.98 5.53 -1.91
N ILE A 130 5.02 5.99 -2.71
CA ILE A 130 5.11 7.24 -3.48
C ILE A 130 4.14 8.26 -2.88
N LEU A 131 4.68 9.41 -2.50
CA LEU A 131 3.99 10.56 -1.92
C LEU A 131 4.06 11.77 -2.88
N LYS A 132 3.11 12.69 -2.75
CA LYS A 132 3.17 14.01 -3.38
C LYS A 132 4.42 14.77 -2.88
N PHE A 133 4.96 15.68 -3.68
CA PHE A 133 5.89 16.73 -3.23
C PHE A 133 5.25 18.12 -3.48
N PRO A 134 5.53 19.15 -2.65
CA PRO A 134 6.17 19.07 -1.34
C PRO A 134 5.26 18.48 -0.25
N VAL A 135 5.85 18.16 0.90
CA VAL A 135 5.16 17.73 2.14
C VAL A 135 5.76 18.51 3.31
N GLU A 136 4.91 18.87 4.28
CA GLU A 136 5.37 19.50 5.52
C GLU A 136 6.16 18.50 6.38
N GLN A 137 7.25 18.95 7.00
CA GLN A 137 8.16 18.11 7.78
C GLN A 137 7.43 17.33 8.90
N VAL A 138 6.48 17.97 9.57
CA VAL A 138 5.63 17.37 10.63
C VAL A 138 4.71 16.25 10.10
N ILE A 139 4.30 16.31 8.83
CA ILE A 139 3.54 15.22 8.18
C ILE A 139 4.49 14.06 7.84
N LEU A 140 5.71 14.39 7.40
CA LEU A 140 6.72 13.40 7.02
C LEU A 140 7.22 12.58 8.23
N GLU A 141 7.46 13.24 9.36
CA GLU A 141 7.81 12.59 10.64
C GLU A 141 6.70 11.65 11.14
N LYS A 142 5.44 12.07 11.04
CA LYS A 142 4.28 11.24 11.42
C LYS A 142 4.11 10.03 10.51
N LEU A 143 4.33 10.18 9.20
CA LEU A 143 4.40 9.07 8.26
C LEU A 143 5.54 8.13 8.59
N LEU A 144 6.74 8.67 8.88
CA LEU A 144 7.91 7.88 9.24
C LEU A 144 7.69 7.03 10.49
N GLN A 145 7.13 7.63 11.54
CA GLN A 145 6.77 6.92 12.78
C GLN A 145 5.73 5.83 12.52
N GLN A 146 4.67 6.11 11.75
CA GLN A 146 3.67 5.10 11.41
C GLN A 146 4.24 3.94 10.58
N ILE A 147 5.12 4.22 9.61
CA ILE A 147 5.79 3.18 8.83
C ILE A 147 6.70 2.35 9.75
N LYS A 148 7.54 2.99 10.58
CA LYS A 148 8.42 2.28 11.53
C LYS A 148 7.63 1.42 12.53
N ILE A 149 6.49 1.89 13.04
CA ILE A 149 5.55 1.08 13.86
C ILE A 149 4.98 -0.10 13.07
N GLU A 150 4.55 0.09 11.83
CA GLU A 150 3.92 -0.97 11.03
C GLU A 150 4.92 -2.08 10.65
N LEU A 151 6.15 -1.71 10.32
CA LEU A 151 7.25 -2.64 10.07
C LEU A 151 7.66 -3.43 11.33
N GLN A 152 7.51 -2.84 12.52
CA GLN A 152 7.80 -3.47 13.81
C GLN A 152 6.63 -4.30 14.37
N ARG A 153 5.43 -4.28 13.79
CA ARG A 153 4.34 -5.16 14.24
C ARG A 153 4.73 -6.63 14.05
N PRO A 154 4.34 -7.53 14.98
CA PRO A 154 4.52 -8.96 14.77
C PRO A 154 3.77 -9.43 13.52
N GLU A 155 4.26 -10.52 12.91
CA GLU A 155 3.55 -11.22 11.85
C GLU A 155 2.16 -11.61 12.35
N LEU A 156 1.13 -11.35 11.55
CA LEU A 156 -0.21 -11.84 11.89
C LEU A 156 -0.21 -13.37 11.70
N PRO A 157 -0.64 -14.16 12.70
CA PRO A 157 -0.72 -15.60 12.54
C PRO A 157 -1.66 -15.92 11.36
N PRO A 158 -1.33 -16.89 10.51
CA PRO A 158 -2.15 -17.22 9.35
C PRO A 158 -3.59 -17.54 9.82
N PRO A 159 -4.62 -17.12 9.06
CA PRO A 159 -6.01 -17.30 9.46
C PRO A 159 -6.27 -18.79 9.67
N LYS A 160 -6.65 -19.16 10.90
CA LYS A 160 -6.90 -20.56 11.26
C LYS A 160 -7.98 -21.12 10.32
N PRO A 161 -7.77 -22.28 9.67
CA PRO A 161 -8.78 -22.89 8.82
C PRO A 161 -10.02 -23.21 9.67
N GLY A 162 -11.10 -22.44 9.45
CA GLY A 162 -12.34 -22.52 10.23
C GLY A 162 -13.12 -21.22 10.34
N THR A 163 -12.48 -20.04 10.31
CA THR A 163 -13.17 -18.74 10.52
C THR A 163 -13.81 -18.17 9.24
N ALA A 164 -14.41 -19.02 8.40
CA ALA A 164 -14.98 -18.67 7.09
C ALA A 164 -16.52 -18.59 7.07
N VAL A 165 -17.16 -18.52 8.24
CA VAL A 165 -18.58 -18.21 8.49
C VAL A 165 -18.57 -17.37 9.79
N THR A 166 -19.29 -16.26 9.98
CA THR A 166 -20.60 -15.86 9.43
C THR A 166 -20.70 -14.33 9.27
N LEU A 167 -20.86 -13.83 8.04
CA LEU A 167 -21.29 -12.45 7.75
C LEU A 167 -22.31 -12.37 6.59
N GLN A 168 -23.21 -13.36 6.51
CA GLN A 168 -24.37 -13.36 5.62
C GLN A 168 -25.66 -13.75 6.39
N SER A 169 -25.92 -13.07 7.50
CA SER A 169 -27.14 -13.27 8.31
C SER A 169 -27.68 -11.96 8.91
N ALA A 170 -27.41 -10.85 8.21
CA ALA A 170 -27.82 -9.49 8.60
C ALA A 170 -28.83 -8.87 7.62
N LEU A 171 -29.62 -9.70 6.94
CA LEU A 171 -30.81 -9.30 6.18
C LEU A 171 -32.03 -10.00 6.80
N LYS A 172 -32.51 -9.43 7.91
CA LYS A 172 -33.75 -9.82 8.56
C LYS A 172 -34.91 -9.11 7.83
N PRO A 173 -35.84 -9.83 7.16
CA PRO A 173 -37.05 -9.20 6.66
C PRO A 173 -37.82 -8.57 7.82
N ALA A 174 -38.33 -7.35 7.62
CA ALA A 174 -39.29 -6.79 8.55
C ALA A 174 -40.62 -7.56 8.41
N PRO A 175 -41.30 -7.93 9.50
CA PRO A 175 -42.68 -8.38 9.40
C PRO A 175 -43.53 -7.18 8.96
N GLN A 176 -44.15 -7.28 7.79
CA GLN A 176 -45.30 -6.42 7.49
C GLN A 176 -46.43 -6.83 8.44
N ALA A 177 -47.01 -5.84 9.10
CA ALA A 177 -48.28 -6.01 9.81
C ALA A 177 -49.43 -5.86 8.80
N ASP A 178 -50.58 -6.40 9.21
CA ASP A 178 -51.93 -6.02 8.79
C ASP A 178 -52.23 -6.03 7.29
N ASP A 179 -52.87 -7.11 6.84
CA ASP A 179 -54.14 -6.95 6.11
C ASP A 179 -55.10 -8.10 6.51
N GLU A 180 -56.38 -7.76 6.68
CA GLU A 180 -57.44 -8.70 7.03
C GLU A 180 -57.99 -9.37 5.74
N PRO A 181 -58.68 -10.52 5.84
CA PRO A 181 -60.09 -10.40 5.49
C PRO A 181 -61.03 -11.25 6.36
N SER A 182 -62.21 -10.67 6.58
CA SER A 182 -63.35 -11.25 7.29
C SER A 182 -64.27 -12.07 6.36
N SER A 183 -64.76 -13.20 6.89
CA SER A 183 -66.02 -13.91 6.56
C SER A 183 -66.21 -14.72 5.25
N GLU A 184 -66.98 -15.82 5.43
CA GLU A 184 -67.75 -16.64 4.45
C GLU A 184 -66.93 -17.40 3.37
N GLU A 185 -67.27 -18.61 2.89
CA GLU A 185 -68.38 -19.58 3.07
C GLU A 185 -67.81 -21.01 2.73
N SER A 186 -68.37 -22.20 3.01
CA SER A 186 -69.54 -22.70 3.78
C SER A 186 -69.37 -24.21 4.10
N ASN A 187 -69.90 -24.67 5.26
CA ASN A 187 -70.56 -25.99 5.46
C ASN A 187 -71.07 -26.14 6.92
#